data_AF-A0A839YBH2-F1
#
_entry.id   AF-A0A839YBH2-F1
#
_cell.length_a   1.000
_cell.length_b   1.000
_cell.length_c   1.000
_cell.angle_alpha   90.00
_cell.angle_beta   90.00
_cell.angle_gamma   90.00
#
_symmetry.space_group_name_H-M   'P 1'
#
loop_
_entity.id
_entity.type
_entity.pdbx_description
1 polymer ?
#
loop_
_entity_poly.entity_id
_entity_poly.type
_entity_poly.pdbx_seq_one_letter_code
_entity_poly.pdbx_strand_id
1 'polypeptide(L)'
;MSYGAALITPLTPGGYFAARRAARQLSAVELAERIDCLPHIGVHDRAAWLRLIEADVMPASWSTIAALSEHLALDLDLLAALDAARLGSDAAAPAHCHTCGITPRQLQEAPAWPSEILCPGCKA
;
A
#
# COMPACT_ATOMS: atom_id res chain seq x y z
N MET A 1 9.07 -29.46 18.11
CA MET A 1 8.14 -28.86 17.14
C MET A 1 7.77 -27.48 17.64
N SER A 2 8.38 -26.43 17.11
CA SER A 2 7.90 -25.06 17.28
C SER A 2 7.93 -24.42 15.90
N TYR A 3 6.75 -23.96 15.49
CA TYR A 3 6.44 -23.40 14.19
C TYR A 3 7.42 -22.28 13.87
N GLY A 4 8.01 -22.33 12.67
CA GLY A 4 8.73 -21.20 12.11
C GLY A 4 7.80 -20.00 12.12
N ALA A 5 8.16 -18.97 12.88
CA ALA A 5 7.54 -17.67 12.73
C ALA A 5 7.75 -17.28 11.27
N ALA A 6 6.69 -17.37 10.47
CA ALA A 6 6.64 -16.66 9.21
C ALA A 6 6.92 -15.21 9.59
N LEU A 7 8.13 -14.74 9.30
CA LEU A 7 8.50 -13.34 9.47
C LEU A 7 7.48 -12.60 8.63
N ILE A 8 6.49 -11.99 9.28
CA ILE A 8 5.59 -11.08 8.60
C ILE A 8 6.50 -9.95 8.16
N THR A 9 6.88 -9.95 6.89
CA THR A 9 7.71 -8.89 6.34
C THR A 9 6.95 -7.59 6.61
N PRO A 10 7.56 -6.63 7.31
CA PRO A 10 6.91 -5.36 7.58
C PRO A 10 6.53 -4.72 6.25
N LEU A 11 5.30 -4.22 6.19
CA LEU A 11 4.78 -3.56 5.00
C LEU A 11 5.69 -2.37 4.67
N THR A 12 6.22 -2.32 3.45
CA THR A 12 7.01 -1.17 2.97
C THR A 12 6.10 -0.16 2.27
N PRO A 13 6.54 1.09 2.00
CA PRO A 13 5.76 2.04 1.20
C PRO A 13 5.35 1.47 -0.17
N GLY A 14 6.28 0.86 -0.90
CA GLY A 14 6.02 0.16 -2.16
C GLY A 14 5.04 -1.00 -1.98
N GLY A 15 5.30 -1.84 -0.98
CA GLY A 15 4.44 -2.97 -0.63
C GLY A 15 3.01 -2.54 -0.27
N TYR A 16 2.84 -1.36 0.32
CA TYR A 16 1.53 -0.79 0.59
C TYR A 16 0.76 -0.49 -0.69
N PHE A 17 1.38 0.18 -1.67
CA PHE A 17 0.74 0.40 -2.97
C PHE A 17 0.34 -0.92 -3.64
N ALA A 18 1.24 -1.92 -3.61
CA ALA A 18 0.97 -3.24 -4.17
C ALA A 18 -0.21 -3.93 -3.48
N ALA A 19 -0.25 -3.90 -2.15
CA ALA A 19 -1.32 -4.48 -1.35
C ALA A 19 -2.68 -3.80 -1.62
N ARG A 20 -2.70 -2.47 -1.73
CA ARG A 20 -3.91 -1.72 -2.08
C ARG A 20 -4.39 -2.01 -3.50
N ARG A 21 -3.46 -2.10 -4.46
CA ARG A 21 -3.78 -2.48 -5.84
C ARG A 21 -4.37 -3.89 -5.91
N ALA A 22 -3.75 -4.85 -5.24
CA ALA A 22 -4.24 -6.24 -5.18
C ALA A 22 -5.61 -6.35 -4.50
N ALA A 23 -5.86 -5.59 -3.43
CA ALA A 23 -7.16 -5.55 -2.76
C ALA A 23 -8.28 -4.98 -3.65
N ARG A 24 -7.94 -4.16 -4.64
CA ARG A 24 -8.86 -3.70 -5.69
C ARG A 24 -8.96 -4.64 -6.89
N GLN A 25 -8.25 -5.78 -6.85
CA GLN A 25 -8.14 -6.76 -7.95
C GLN A 25 -7.65 -6.13 -9.26
N LEU A 26 -6.80 -5.11 -9.17
CA LEU A 26 -6.22 -4.45 -10.34
C LEU A 26 -4.86 -5.04 -10.69
N SER A 27 -4.63 -5.32 -11.95
CA SER A 27 -3.28 -5.48 -12.47
C SER A 27 -2.54 -4.14 -12.53
N ALA A 28 -1.21 -4.18 -12.59
CA ALA A 28 -0.42 -2.96 -12.79
C ALA A 28 -0.74 -2.27 -14.13
N VAL A 29 -1.15 -3.04 -15.14
CA VAL A 29 -1.54 -2.50 -16.46
C VAL A 29 -2.87 -1.76 -16.36
N GLU A 30 -3.89 -2.37 -15.75
CA GLU A 30 -5.20 -1.71 -15.57
C GLU A 30 -5.10 -0.46 -14.69
N LEU A 31 -4.21 -0.45 -13.69
CA LEU A 31 -3.97 0.76 -12.91
C LEU A 31 -3.23 1.82 -13.74
N ALA A 32 -2.23 1.42 -14.54
CA ALA A 32 -1.52 2.33 -15.44
C ALA A 32 -2.44 3.00 -16.47
N GLU A 33 -3.47 2.31 -16.94
CA GLU A 33 -4.47 2.88 -17.85
C GLU A 33 -5.37 3.94 -17.16
N ARG A 34 -5.50 3.87 -15.84
CA ARG A 34 -6.40 4.74 -15.06
C ARG A 34 -5.71 5.97 -14.50
N ILE A 35 -4.45 5.84 -14.09
CA ILE A 35 -3.69 6.97 -13.58
C ILE A 35 -3.21 7.85 -14.72
N ASP A 36 -3.42 9.15 -14.61
CA ASP A 36 -2.71 10.10 -15.44
C ASP A 36 -1.34 10.39 -14.80
N CYS A 37 -0.24 10.13 -15.51
CA CYS A 37 1.11 10.36 -15.00
C CYS A 37 1.83 11.40 -15.86
N LEU A 38 2.66 12.21 -15.20
CA LEU A 38 3.58 13.16 -15.83
C LEU A 38 5.02 12.66 -15.61
N PRO A 39 5.82 12.46 -16.68
CA PRO A 39 5.49 12.62 -18.10
C PRO A 39 4.52 11.54 -18.62
N HIS A 40 3.74 11.85 -19.66
CA HIS A 40 2.84 10.90 -20.32
C HIS A 40 3.65 9.84 -21.10
N ILE A 41 4.08 8.81 -20.40
CA ILE A 41 4.73 7.63 -20.97
C ILE A 41 3.70 6.59 -21.40
N GLY A 42 4.08 5.68 -22.31
CA GLY A 42 3.22 4.61 -22.77
C GLY A 42 2.74 3.70 -21.63
N VAL A 43 1.57 3.07 -21.79
CA VAL A 43 0.94 2.24 -20.75
C VAL A 43 1.87 1.14 -20.25
N HIS A 44 2.64 0.50 -21.14
CA HIS A 44 3.60 -0.55 -20.76
C HIS A 44 4.73 -0.01 -19.86
N ASP A 45 5.30 1.14 -20.23
CA ASP A 45 6.36 1.78 -19.44
C ASP A 45 5.82 2.27 -18.10
N ARG A 46 4.59 2.78 -18.07
CA ARG A 46 3.90 3.20 -16.85
C ARG A 46 3.61 2.02 -15.92
N ALA A 47 3.18 0.88 -16.47
CA ALA A 47 2.97 -0.34 -15.70
C ALA A 47 4.29 -0.90 -15.15
N ALA A 48 5.39 -0.82 -15.92
CA ALA A 48 6.71 -1.19 -15.44
C ALA A 48 7.19 -0.25 -14.32
N TRP A 49 7.00 1.06 -14.50
CA TRP A 49 7.30 2.07 -13.50
C TRP A 49 6.52 1.87 -12.20
N LEU A 50 5.22 1.55 -12.27
CA LEU A 50 4.43 1.19 -11.09
C LEU A 50 4.99 -0.01 -10.34
N ARG A 51 5.45 -1.05 -11.05
CA ARG A 51 6.09 -2.21 -10.40
C ARG A 51 7.41 -1.85 -9.71
N LEU A 52 8.17 -0.91 -10.25
CA LEU A 52 9.39 -0.40 -9.61
C LEU A 52 9.07 0.38 -8.33
N ILE A 53 7.99 1.17 -8.34
CA ILE A 53 7.50 1.83 -7.12
C ILE A 53 7.05 0.80 -6.09
N GLU A 54 6.24 -0.18 -6.51
CA GLU A 54 5.71 -1.24 -5.64
C GLU A 54 6.81 -2.12 -5.03
N ALA A 55 7.96 -2.23 -5.70
CA ALA A 55 9.13 -2.95 -5.21
C ALA A 55 10.10 -2.06 -4.41
N ASP A 56 9.73 -0.81 -4.10
CA ASP A 56 10.57 0.20 -3.44
C ASP A 56 11.90 0.49 -4.18
N VAL A 57 11.99 0.14 -5.47
CA VAL A 57 13.16 0.46 -6.32
C VAL A 57 13.17 1.94 -6.69
N MET A 58 11.99 2.54 -6.84
CA MET A 58 11.81 3.96 -7.09
C MET A 58 10.86 4.58 -6.06
N PRO A 59 11.17 5.76 -5.52
CA PRO A 59 10.23 6.47 -4.67
C PRO A 59 9.04 6.99 -5.48
N ALA A 60 7.85 6.98 -4.88
CA ALA A 60 6.68 7.66 -5.44
C ALA A 60 6.78 9.17 -5.16
N SER A 61 6.65 10.00 -6.18
CA SER A 61 6.50 11.45 -5.98
C SER A 61 5.14 11.79 -5.38
N TRP A 62 4.99 12.99 -4.82
CA TRP A 62 3.69 13.47 -4.34
C TRP A 62 2.60 13.46 -5.43
N SER A 63 2.94 13.87 -6.66
CA SER A 63 2.02 13.81 -7.80
C SER A 63 1.59 12.38 -8.13
N THR A 64 2.51 11.41 -8.01
CA THR A 64 2.22 9.98 -8.19
C THR A 64 1.28 9.48 -7.09
N ILE A 65 1.56 9.83 -5.84
CA ILE A 65 0.73 9.45 -4.69
C ILE A 65 -0.69 10.02 -4.84
N ALA A 66 -0.82 11.28 -5.27
CA ALA A 66 -2.11 11.90 -5.54
C ALA A 66 -2.90 11.12 -6.61
N ALA A 67 -2.29 10.84 -7.77
CA ALA A 67 -2.93 10.07 -8.84
C ALA A 67 -3.31 8.64 -8.39
N LEU A 68 -2.47 7.97 -7.61
CA LEU A 68 -2.77 6.64 -7.07
C LEU A 68 -3.90 6.67 -6.03
N SER A 69 -4.00 7.73 -5.24
CA SER A 69 -5.00 7.86 -4.17
C SER A 69 -6.42 7.87 -4.72
N GLU A 70 -6.62 8.38 -5.93
CA GLU A 70 -7.91 8.40 -6.63
C GLU A 70 -8.45 6.98 -6.92
N HIS A 71 -7.57 5.97 -7.02
CA HIS A 71 -7.97 4.62 -7.37
C HIS A 71 -7.77 3.59 -6.25
N LEU A 72 -6.76 3.77 -5.39
CA LEU A 72 -6.34 2.75 -4.43
C LEU A 72 -6.91 2.93 -3.03
N ALA A 73 -7.58 4.07 -2.74
CA ALA A 73 -7.94 4.48 -1.38
C ALA A 73 -6.76 4.30 -0.43
N LEU A 74 -5.82 5.26 -0.51
CA LEU A 74 -4.62 5.29 0.31
C LEU A 74 -4.90 6.03 1.63
N ASP A 75 -4.29 5.56 2.71
CA ASP A 75 -4.18 6.27 3.98
C ASP A 75 -2.79 6.92 4.03
N LEU A 76 -2.76 8.24 3.95
CA LEU A 76 -1.51 9.01 3.89
C LEU A 76 -0.75 8.99 5.22
N ASP A 77 -1.44 8.82 6.35
CA ASP A 77 -0.77 8.72 7.66
C ASP A 77 -0.01 7.39 7.77
N LEU A 78 -0.61 6.30 7.27
CA LEU A 78 0.08 5.02 7.17
C LEU A 78 1.27 5.13 6.21
N LEU A 79 1.07 5.66 5.01
CA LEU A 79 2.16 5.80 4.02
C LEU A 79 3.33 6.63 4.59
N ALA A 80 3.05 7.73 5.29
CA ALA A 80 4.06 8.56 5.92
C ALA A 80 4.81 7.80 7.04
N ALA A 81 4.11 7.03 7.87
CA ALA A 81 4.74 6.21 8.90
C ALA A 81 5.61 5.09 8.31
N LEU A 82 5.18 4.45 7.21
CA LEU A 82 5.97 3.45 6.50
C LEU A 82 7.23 4.05 5.88
N ASP A 83 7.15 5.26 5.32
CA ASP A 83 8.32 5.94 4.77
C ASP A 83 9.29 6.39 5.87
N ALA A 84 8.76 6.89 6.99
CA ALA A 84 9.56 7.19 8.18
C ALA A 84 10.29 5.94 8.71
N ALA A 85 9.60 4.80 8.81
CA ALA A 85 10.19 3.53 9.20
C ALA A 85 11.27 3.07 8.21
N ARG A 86 11.03 3.21 6.90
CA ARG A 86 12.02 2.94 5.85
C ARG A 86 13.28 3.79 5.99
N LEU A 87 13.14 5.03 6.46
CA LEU A 87 14.26 5.94 6.74
C LEU A 87 14.92 5.70 8.12
N GLY A 88 14.50 4.68 8.87
CA GLY A 88 15.06 4.32 10.17
C GLY A 88 14.47 5.09 11.35
N SER A 89 13.35 5.79 11.16
CA SER A 89 12.60 6.43 12.24
C SER A 89 11.64 5.46 12.92
N ASP A 90 11.52 5.51 14.23
CA ASP A 90 10.57 4.68 15.01
C ASP A 90 9.17 5.32 15.05
N ALA A 91 8.65 5.67 13.87
CA ALA A 91 7.32 6.23 13.74
C ALA A 91 6.28 5.11 13.95
N ALA A 92 5.42 5.27 14.96
CA ALA A 92 4.34 4.33 15.19
C ALA A 92 3.38 4.32 14.00
N ALA A 93 3.39 3.24 13.22
CA ALA A 93 2.43 3.05 12.13
C ALA A 93 1.01 2.90 12.70
N PRO A 94 0.00 3.53 12.07
CA PRO A 94 -1.39 3.24 12.38
C PRO A 94 -1.67 1.73 12.28
N ALA A 95 -2.61 1.23 13.08
CA ALA A 95 -3.11 -0.13 12.93
C ALA A 95 -3.60 -0.36 11.49
N HIS A 96 -3.18 -1.46 10.86
CA HIS A 96 -3.48 -1.76 9.46
C HIS A 96 -3.57 -3.27 9.22
N CYS A 97 -4.24 -3.68 8.14
CA CYS A 97 -4.21 -5.07 7.69
C CYS A 97 -2.81 -5.42 7.17
N HIS A 98 -2.21 -6.51 7.63
CA HIS A 98 -0.95 -6.98 7.07
C HIS A 98 -1.09 -7.58 5.66
N THR A 99 -2.32 -7.87 5.20
CA THR A 99 -2.59 -8.38 3.84
C THR A 99 -2.91 -7.27 2.85
N CYS A 100 -3.88 -6.40 3.18
CA CYS A 100 -4.37 -5.38 2.24
C CYS A 100 -4.03 -3.94 2.64
N GLY A 101 -3.32 -3.72 3.74
CA GLY A 101 -2.95 -2.38 4.22
C GLY A 101 -4.09 -1.46 4.63
N ILE A 102 -5.36 -1.92 4.63
CA ILE A 102 -6.47 -1.05 5.02
C ILE A 102 -6.36 -0.67 6.49
N THR A 103 -6.61 0.59 6.81
CA THR A 103 -6.64 1.08 8.19
C THR A 103 -8.08 1.12 8.72
N PRO A 104 -8.30 1.05 10.04
CA PRO A 104 -9.63 1.22 10.63
C PRO A 104 -10.30 2.54 10.23
N ARG A 105 -9.51 3.62 10.06
CA ARG A 105 -10.01 4.93 9.61
C ARG A 105 -10.72 4.83 8.26
N GLN A 106 -10.20 4.00 7.35
CA GLN A 106 -10.76 3.83 6.01
C GLN A 106 -12.05 3.01 5.98
N LEU A 107 -12.39 2.29 7.06
CA LEU A 107 -13.60 1.48 7.16
C LEU A 107 -14.82 2.28 7.64
N GLN A 108 -14.65 3.52 8.11
CA GLN A 108 -15.73 4.37 8.67
C GLN A 108 -16.54 3.75 9.83
N GLU A 109 -16.17 2.55 10.31
CA GLU A 109 -16.75 1.85 11.46
C GLU A 109 -15.85 2.05 12.71
N ALA A 110 -16.46 2.38 13.85
CA ALA A 110 -15.80 2.79 15.09
C ALA A 110 -15.05 1.66 15.84
N PRO A 111 -14.38 1.96 16.97
CA PRO A 111 -12.94 2.26 17.10
C PRO A 111 -12.04 1.02 17.25
N ALA A 112 -12.55 -0.19 17.10
CA ALA A 112 -11.82 -1.38 17.48
C ALA A 112 -11.76 -2.34 16.30
N TRP A 113 -10.75 -2.15 15.44
CA TRP A 113 -10.09 -3.32 14.94
C TRP A 113 -9.32 -3.91 16.12
N PRO A 114 -9.82 -4.98 16.76
CA PRO A 114 -9.17 -5.53 17.93
C PRO A 114 -7.90 -6.21 17.44
N SER A 115 -6.71 -5.87 17.97
CA SER A 115 -5.43 -6.62 18.04
C SER A 115 -5.04 -7.65 16.94
N GLU A 116 -5.73 -7.68 15.81
CA GLU A 116 -5.73 -8.73 14.83
C GLU A 116 -4.96 -8.23 13.63
N ILE A 117 -4.25 -9.15 13.01
CA ILE A 117 -3.34 -8.84 11.91
C ILE A 117 -4.13 -8.56 10.60
N LEU A 118 -5.41 -8.97 10.54
CA LEU A 118 -6.22 -9.01 9.33
C LEU A 118 -7.53 -8.22 9.43
N CYS A 119 -7.96 -7.60 8.32
CA CYS A 119 -9.23 -6.88 8.24
C CYS A 119 -10.40 -7.86 8.10
N PRO A 120 -11.64 -7.47 8.45
CA PRO A 120 -12.81 -8.31 8.22
C PRO A 120 -12.90 -8.84 6.78
N GLY A 121 -12.55 -8.01 5.79
CA GLY A 121 -12.55 -8.41 4.36
C GLY A 121 -11.43 -9.37 3.94
N CYS A 122 -10.33 -9.47 4.69
CA CYS A 122 -9.23 -10.40 4.42
C CYS A 122 -9.26 -11.63 5.33
N LYS A 123 -10.14 -11.65 6.34
CA LYS A 123 -10.41 -12.84 7.16
C LYS A 123 -11.41 -13.80 6.49
N ALA A 124 -12.28 -13.26 5.65
CA ALA A 124 -13.39 -13.97 5.00
C ALA A 124 -12.95 -14.85 3.82
#